data_AF-A0A7S0R8F0-F1
#
_entry.id   AF-A0A7S0R8F0-F1
#
_cell.length_a   1.000
_cell.length_b   1.000
_cell.length_c   1.000
_cell.angle_alpha   90.00
_cell.angle_beta   90.00
_cell.angle_gamma   90.00
#
_symmetry.space_group_name_H-M   'P 1'
#
loop_
_entity.id
_entity.type
_entity.pdbx_description
1 polymer ?
#
loop_
_entity_poly.entity_id
_entity_poly.type
_entity_poly.pdbx_seq_one_letter_code
_entity_poly.pdbx_strand_id
1 'polypeptide(L)'
;MSGEKMSVAEAVEEYCTALRRRQINGSLPCAKRTAEIMRVLVTMQRHPDAAALIDDVRSVGYKIQAAKPVELAIGNIVRRVLHIIREEAQSEELAAQAERADAEEAAAAASGKASTAGKDAKAQPGGPGLLAQQLKVPGAAAGSFSGANRQLFMASRALSLSNLLDVGISGLDLDALMEGGSGLDPIRQAATPAPAPQQAQAQADEVESQLSVRPGKQGGKKFAANWRSKQVIIDAINELIDELENITTSITVQGVEHLHANEVILTLGMSDTTYAFLREAAKKREFQVVVAEGAPRYDGHAMARKLADAGIHVTAISDSAVFGMMARANKVLVGAHAVLANGGIIAPCGIHMVALAARKHSIPFVVLVGLHKLSPMFPHDSDLAYNDFKTPAEIMSYDVLAEAFAQQCATAASDDGLARTQDPINGSVHVPNPAFDYIPPHLISLFITDTGGYTPSYVYRLLTEYYSREDYLLSKEVFSR
;
A
#
# COMPACT_ATOMS: atom_id res chain seq x y z
N MET A 1 -27.43 30.27 -0.09
CA MET A 1 -26.13 30.12 0.58
C MET A 1 -25.12 29.79 -0.50
N SER A 2 -24.25 30.75 -0.82
CA SER A 2 -23.25 30.64 -1.88
C SER A 2 -22.31 29.47 -1.58
N GLY A 3 -22.22 28.51 -2.49
CA GLY A 3 -21.18 27.48 -2.46
C GLY A 3 -19.83 28.12 -2.70
N GLU A 4 -19.18 28.54 -1.63
CA GLU A 4 -17.80 28.99 -1.67
C GLU A 4 -16.95 27.79 -2.08
N LYS A 5 -16.27 27.90 -3.23
CA LYS A 5 -15.39 26.85 -3.72
C LYS A 5 -14.24 26.75 -2.73
N MET A 6 -14.31 25.79 -1.81
CA MET A 6 -13.22 25.48 -0.89
C MET A 6 -11.91 25.36 -1.66
N SER A 7 -10.86 25.97 -1.12
CA SER A 7 -9.53 25.81 -1.69
C SER A 7 -9.04 24.37 -1.48
N VAL A 8 -8.16 23.88 -2.37
CA VAL A 8 -7.63 22.51 -2.24
C VAL A 8 -6.91 22.31 -0.91
N ALA A 9 -6.21 23.34 -0.43
CA ALA A 9 -5.51 23.31 0.85
C ALA A 9 -6.48 23.15 2.03
N GLU A 10 -7.61 23.88 2.03
CA GLU A 10 -8.65 23.75 3.05
C GLU A 10 -9.25 22.34 3.05
N ALA A 11 -9.56 21.78 1.87
CA ALA A 11 -10.12 20.44 1.77
C ALA A 11 -9.18 19.36 2.31
N VAL A 12 -7.86 19.51 2.07
CA VAL A 12 -6.83 18.63 2.62
C VAL A 12 -6.75 18.76 4.15
N GLU A 13 -6.80 19.99 4.70
CA GLU A 13 -6.72 20.21 6.15
C GLU A 13 -7.96 19.75 6.91
N GLU A 14 -9.15 19.97 6.35
CA GLU A 14 -10.39 19.42 6.89
C GLU A 14 -10.32 17.90 6.94
N TYR A 15 -9.88 17.26 5.84
CA TYR A 15 -9.76 15.81 5.79
C TYR A 15 -8.72 15.27 6.77
N CYS A 16 -7.54 15.89 6.86
CA CYS A 16 -6.53 15.54 7.87
C CYS A 16 -7.06 15.67 9.30
N THR A 17 -7.88 16.69 9.57
CA THR A 17 -8.50 16.89 10.89
C THR A 17 -9.54 15.79 11.18
N ALA A 18 -10.36 15.44 10.19
CA ALA A 18 -11.33 14.35 10.30
C ALA A 18 -10.65 12.99 10.54
N LEU A 19 -9.52 12.73 9.88
CA LEU A 19 -8.70 11.53 10.07
C LEU A 19 -8.09 11.44 11.48
N ARG A 20 -7.47 12.53 11.97
CA ARG A 20 -6.91 12.58 13.33
C ARG A 20 -7.98 12.40 14.41
N ARG A 21 -9.19 12.92 14.18
CA ARG A 21 -10.34 12.75 15.07
C ARG A 21 -11.04 11.39 14.93
N ARG A 22 -10.54 10.49 14.07
CA ARG A 22 -11.13 9.16 13.79
C ARG A 22 -12.61 9.22 13.40
N GLN A 23 -13.03 10.30 12.74
CA GLN A 23 -14.40 10.47 12.24
C GLN A 23 -14.65 9.60 11.00
N ILE A 24 -13.61 9.44 10.17
CA ILE A 24 -13.62 8.57 9.00
C ILE A 24 -12.75 7.36 9.33
N ASN A 25 -13.38 6.20 9.45
CA ASN A 25 -12.71 4.94 9.76
C ASN A 25 -13.00 3.91 8.67
N GLY A 26 -11.98 3.09 8.39
CA GLY A 26 -12.07 2.01 7.42
C GLY A 26 -11.37 2.32 6.10
N SER A 27 -10.72 1.28 5.57
CA SER A 27 -9.98 1.31 4.31
C SER A 27 -10.74 1.91 3.11
N LEU A 28 -12.00 1.51 2.89
CA LEU A 28 -12.77 1.93 1.71
C LEU A 28 -13.18 3.42 1.72
N PRO A 29 -13.83 3.97 2.76
CA PRO A 29 -14.16 5.40 2.79
C PRO A 29 -12.90 6.30 2.78
N CYS A 30 -11.83 5.88 3.45
CA CYS A 30 -10.54 6.57 3.39
C CYS A 30 -9.97 6.57 1.96
N ALA A 31 -10.03 5.44 1.25
CA ALA A 31 -9.54 5.32 -0.12
C ALA A 31 -10.32 6.23 -1.08
N LYS A 32 -11.67 6.18 -1.03
CA LYS A 32 -12.55 7.00 -1.87
C LYS A 32 -12.30 8.50 -1.66
N ARG A 33 -12.29 8.95 -0.40
CA ARG A 33 -12.09 10.36 -0.08
C ARG A 33 -10.70 10.86 -0.50
N THR A 34 -9.68 10.00 -0.37
CA THR A 34 -8.33 10.34 -0.83
C THR A 34 -8.29 10.49 -2.36
N ALA A 35 -8.91 9.56 -3.10
CA ALA A 35 -8.98 9.64 -4.57
C ALA A 35 -9.72 10.91 -5.05
N GLU A 36 -10.82 11.29 -4.39
CA GLU A 36 -11.54 12.54 -4.69
C GLU A 36 -10.67 13.77 -4.49
N ILE A 37 -9.89 13.83 -3.41
CA ILE A 37 -8.98 14.93 -3.13
C ILE A 37 -7.88 15.00 -4.18
N MET A 38 -7.31 13.85 -4.58
CA MET A 38 -6.31 13.80 -5.65
C MET A 38 -6.88 14.29 -6.98
N ARG A 39 -8.12 13.91 -7.32
CA ARG A 39 -8.82 14.44 -8.51
C ARG A 39 -8.97 15.96 -8.46
N VAL A 40 -9.40 16.50 -7.33
CA VAL A 40 -9.59 17.96 -7.15
C VAL A 40 -8.24 18.69 -7.23
N LEU A 41 -7.18 18.13 -6.65
CA LEU A 41 -5.81 18.65 -6.73
C LEU A 41 -5.36 18.78 -8.19
N VAL A 42 -5.40 17.67 -8.93
CA VAL A 42 -5.02 17.64 -10.35
C VAL A 42 -5.87 18.63 -11.16
N THR A 43 -7.19 18.70 -10.90
CA THR A 43 -8.10 19.56 -11.66
C THR A 43 -7.83 21.05 -11.44
N MET A 44 -7.69 21.48 -10.19
CA MET A 44 -7.62 22.90 -9.82
C MET A 44 -6.23 23.52 -10.05
N GLN A 45 -5.15 22.77 -9.80
CA GLN A 45 -3.79 23.28 -9.95
C GLN A 45 -3.30 23.17 -11.41
N ARG A 46 -2.45 24.11 -11.82
CA ARG A 46 -1.82 24.10 -13.14
C ARG A 46 -0.38 23.64 -12.98
N HIS A 47 -0.02 22.57 -13.67
CA HIS A 47 1.31 22.00 -13.60
C HIS A 47 2.02 22.19 -14.96
N PRO A 48 3.27 22.70 -14.95
CA PRO A 48 4.06 22.88 -16.16
C PRO A 48 4.52 21.57 -16.79
N ASP A 49 4.76 20.57 -15.95
CA ASP A 49 5.39 19.31 -16.30
C ASP A 49 4.89 18.19 -15.39
N ALA A 50 5.08 16.94 -15.80
CA ALA A 50 4.71 15.75 -15.04
C ALA A 50 5.47 15.68 -13.70
N ALA A 51 6.75 16.06 -13.68
CA ALA A 51 7.57 16.08 -12.47
C ALA A 51 6.99 17.02 -11.39
N ALA A 52 6.56 18.23 -11.79
CA ALA A 52 5.94 19.18 -10.87
C ALA A 52 4.62 18.64 -10.29
N LEU A 53 3.82 17.94 -11.10
CA LEU A 53 2.60 17.31 -10.61
C LEU A 53 2.90 16.15 -9.64
N ILE A 54 3.91 15.34 -9.91
CA ILE A 54 4.35 14.24 -9.04
C ILE A 54 4.75 14.79 -7.66
N ASP A 55 5.52 15.88 -7.62
CA ASP A 55 5.96 16.49 -6.36
C ASP A 55 4.79 17.07 -5.57
N ASP A 56 3.84 17.73 -6.24
CA ASP A 56 2.63 18.26 -5.61
C ASP A 56 1.77 17.14 -5.02
N VAL A 57 1.48 16.08 -5.80
CA VAL A 57 0.70 14.91 -5.35
C VAL A 57 1.40 14.20 -4.21
N ARG A 58 2.72 14.02 -4.28
CA ARG A 58 3.52 13.38 -3.22
C ARG A 58 3.49 14.21 -1.93
N SER A 59 3.63 15.54 -2.03
CA SER A 59 3.63 16.43 -0.87
C SER A 59 2.28 16.41 -0.13
N VAL A 60 1.18 16.45 -0.87
CA VAL A 60 -0.18 16.37 -0.33
C VAL A 60 -0.45 14.97 0.23
N GLY A 61 -0.07 13.94 -0.51
CA GLY A 61 -0.21 12.55 -0.09
C GLY A 61 0.52 12.24 1.22
N TYR A 62 1.76 12.74 1.37
CA TYR A 62 2.51 12.64 2.63
C TYR A 62 1.79 13.34 3.79
N LYS A 63 1.26 14.56 3.58
CA LYS A 63 0.52 15.31 4.61
C LYS A 63 -0.72 14.53 5.09
N ILE A 64 -1.44 13.87 4.18
CA ILE A 64 -2.62 13.07 4.51
C ILE A 64 -2.22 11.75 5.20
N GLN A 65 -1.21 11.05 4.70
CA GLN A 65 -0.73 9.79 5.30
C GLN A 65 -0.21 10.02 6.72
N ALA A 66 0.53 11.11 6.96
CA ALA A 66 1.02 11.48 8.28
C ALA A 66 -0.11 11.79 9.28
N ALA A 67 -1.32 12.13 8.82
CA ALA A 67 -2.45 12.36 9.70
C ALA A 67 -2.96 11.08 10.37
N LYS A 68 -2.87 9.93 9.69
CA LYS A 68 -3.26 8.61 10.21
C LYS A 68 -2.41 7.51 9.55
N PRO A 69 -1.18 7.25 10.02
CA PRO A 69 -0.23 6.35 9.35
C PRO A 69 -0.66 4.88 9.36
N VAL A 70 -1.52 4.48 10.31
CA VAL A 70 -2.03 3.11 10.43
C VAL A 70 -2.96 2.74 9.27
N GLU A 71 -3.66 3.71 8.66
CA GLU A 71 -4.55 3.46 7.52
C GLU A 71 -3.76 3.46 6.20
N LEU A 72 -3.19 2.30 5.87
CA LEU A 72 -2.34 2.15 4.68
C LEU A 72 -3.08 2.41 3.35
N ALA A 73 -4.41 2.25 3.32
CA ALA A 73 -5.23 2.52 2.14
C ALA A 73 -5.05 3.94 1.59
N ILE A 74 -4.82 4.94 2.46
CA ILE A 74 -4.58 6.33 2.04
C ILE A 74 -3.31 6.42 1.20
N GLY A 75 -2.20 5.91 1.74
CA GLY A 75 -0.91 5.92 1.03
C GLY A 75 -0.95 5.06 -0.23
N ASN A 76 -1.69 3.95 -0.22
CA ASN A 76 -1.85 3.08 -1.38
C ASN A 76 -2.53 3.83 -2.54
N ILE A 77 -3.61 4.56 -2.29
CA ILE A 77 -4.28 5.36 -3.33
C ILE A 77 -3.34 6.45 -3.88
N VAL A 78 -2.60 7.14 -3.01
CA VAL A 78 -1.62 8.15 -3.45
C VAL A 78 -0.58 7.52 -4.37
N ARG A 79 0.00 6.38 -4.01
CA ARG A 79 1.00 5.68 -4.83
C ARG A 79 0.43 5.19 -6.15
N ARG A 80 -0.83 4.76 -6.17
CA ARG A 80 -1.51 4.35 -7.40
C ARG A 80 -1.71 5.54 -8.34
N VAL A 81 -2.11 6.70 -7.82
CA VAL A 81 -2.22 7.94 -8.60
C VAL A 81 -0.86 8.37 -9.15
N LEU A 82 0.20 8.32 -8.33
CA LEU A 82 1.58 8.61 -8.78
C LEU A 82 2.04 7.65 -9.88
N HIS A 83 1.71 6.36 -9.77
CA HIS A 83 2.01 5.37 -10.78
C HIS A 83 1.32 5.67 -12.11
N ILE A 84 0.01 5.98 -12.09
CA ILE A 84 -0.77 6.38 -13.28
C ILE A 84 -0.12 7.60 -13.97
N ILE A 85 0.28 8.61 -13.19
CA ILE A 85 0.92 9.82 -13.74
C ILE A 85 2.25 9.48 -14.44
N ARG A 86 3.03 8.56 -13.88
CA ARG A 86 4.32 8.14 -14.45
C ARG A 86 4.16 7.28 -15.69
N GLU A 87 3.21 6.35 -15.70
CA GLU A 87 2.91 5.54 -16.88
C GLU A 87 2.49 6.41 -18.06
N GLU A 88 1.67 7.43 -17.80
CA GLU A 88 1.27 8.38 -18.84
C GLU A 88 2.45 9.23 -19.32
N ALA A 89 3.28 9.73 -18.41
CA ALA A 89 4.47 10.50 -18.78
C ALA A 89 5.46 9.68 -19.62
N GLN A 90 5.67 8.41 -19.27
CA GLN A 90 6.50 7.48 -20.05
C GLN A 90 5.87 7.16 -21.42
N SER A 91 4.55 7.01 -21.46
CA SER A 91 3.81 6.76 -22.71
C SER A 91 3.91 7.95 -23.67
N GLU A 92 3.81 9.18 -23.17
CA GLU A 92 4.05 10.40 -23.95
C GLU A 92 5.48 10.47 -24.48
N GLU A 93 6.48 10.14 -23.65
CA GLU A 93 7.88 10.18 -24.06
C GLU A 93 8.18 9.14 -25.14
N LEU A 94 7.68 7.91 -24.99
CA LEU A 94 7.81 6.85 -25.98
C LEU A 94 7.11 7.20 -27.30
N ALA A 95 5.92 7.81 -27.23
CA ALA A 95 5.21 8.31 -28.41
C ALA A 95 6.04 9.40 -29.13
N ALA A 96 6.62 10.34 -28.38
CA ALA A 96 7.47 11.39 -28.94
C ALA A 96 8.78 10.82 -29.54
N GLN A 97 9.36 9.78 -28.95
CA GLN A 97 10.53 9.09 -29.50
C GLN A 97 10.20 8.33 -30.79
N ALA A 98 9.03 7.68 -30.85
CA ALA A 98 8.56 6.99 -32.06
C ALA A 98 8.32 7.99 -33.21
N GLU A 99 7.65 9.12 -32.94
CA GLU A 99 7.44 10.18 -33.93
C GLU A 99 8.77 10.77 -34.45
N ARG A 100 9.78 10.90 -33.59
CA ARG A 100 11.13 11.34 -33.99
C ARG A 100 11.83 10.30 -34.86
N ALA A 101 11.74 9.02 -34.50
CA ALA A 101 12.33 7.93 -35.28
C ALA A 101 11.68 7.83 -36.67
N ASP A 102 10.34 7.94 -36.75
CA ASP A 102 9.60 7.96 -38.02
C ASP A 102 9.97 9.18 -38.87
N ALA A 103 10.17 10.35 -38.25
CA ALA A 103 10.62 11.56 -38.93
C ALA A 103 12.06 11.45 -39.45
N GLU A 104 12.96 10.81 -38.69
CA GLU A 104 14.34 10.53 -39.12
C GLU A 104 14.39 9.50 -40.25
N GLU A 105 13.56 8.45 -40.20
CA GLU A 105 13.45 7.45 -41.27
C GLU A 105 12.83 8.04 -42.54
N ALA A 106 11.80 8.87 -42.41
CA ALA A 106 11.21 9.62 -43.53
C ALA A 106 12.20 10.64 -44.12
N ALA A 107 13.00 11.31 -43.29
CA ALA A 107 14.05 12.21 -43.74
C ALA A 107 15.20 11.46 -44.44
N ALA A 108 15.57 10.27 -43.93
CA ALA A 108 16.56 9.41 -44.57
C ALA A 108 16.07 8.92 -45.95
N ALA A 109 14.80 8.52 -46.06
CA ALA A 109 14.16 8.13 -47.33
C ALA A 109 14.05 9.29 -48.33
N ALA A 110 13.81 10.52 -47.84
CA ALA A 110 13.79 11.73 -48.67
C ALA A 110 15.18 12.21 -49.10
N SER A 111 16.24 11.86 -48.36
CA SER A 111 17.61 12.34 -48.63
C SER A 111 18.33 11.63 -49.78
N GLY A 112 17.77 10.54 -50.33
CA GLY A 112 18.11 9.99 -51.66
C GLY A 112 19.56 10.13 -52.11
N LYS A 113 20.55 9.76 -51.28
CA LYS A 113 21.93 9.59 -51.76
C LYS A 113 22.01 8.26 -52.51
N ALA A 114 21.79 8.34 -53.82
CA ALA A 114 22.25 7.31 -54.75
C ALA A 114 23.78 7.30 -54.75
N SER A 115 24.40 6.39 -54.00
CA SER A 115 25.80 6.04 -54.20
C SER A 115 25.90 4.92 -55.24
N THR A 116 26.36 5.29 -56.42
CA THR A 116 26.88 4.39 -57.44
C THR A 116 28.27 3.86 -57.06
N ALA A 117 28.54 2.61 -57.44
CA ALA A 117 29.83 1.87 -57.44
C ALA A 117 30.31 1.35 -56.08
N GLY A 118 30.82 0.11 -55.93
CA GLY A 118 31.19 -0.90 -56.93
C GLY A 118 31.52 -2.24 -56.24
N LYS A 119 31.63 -3.28 -57.06
CA LYS A 119 32.07 -4.64 -56.73
C LYS A 119 33.51 -4.60 -56.19
N ASP A 120 33.78 -5.29 -55.06
CA ASP A 120 34.71 -6.42 -54.96
C ASP A 120 35.11 -6.77 -53.49
N ALA A 121 34.91 -8.06 -53.17
CA ALA A 121 35.72 -8.96 -52.34
C ALA A 121 35.96 -8.73 -50.82
N LYS A 122 35.35 -9.66 -50.06
CA LYS A 122 35.96 -10.57 -49.04
C LYS A 122 36.07 -10.10 -47.57
N ALA A 123 35.04 -10.41 -46.78
CA ALA A 123 35.15 -10.72 -45.34
C ALA A 123 34.13 -11.81 -44.94
N GLN A 124 34.55 -12.72 -44.06
CA GLN A 124 33.87 -13.96 -43.67
C GLN A 124 32.54 -13.76 -42.91
N PRO A 125 31.65 -14.79 -42.89
CA PRO A 125 30.32 -14.69 -42.30
C PRO A 125 30.35 -15.00 -40.79
N GLY A 126 30.20 -13.99 -39.94
CA GLY A 126 29.82 -14.18 -38.55
C GLY A 126 28.30 -14.22 -38.44
N GLY A 127 27.71 -15.42 -38.48
CA GLY A 127 26.27 -15.60 -38.27
C GLY A 127 25.84 -15.18 -36.85
N PRO A 128 24.59 -14.75 -36.63
CA PRO A 128 24.08 -14.45 -35.31
C PRO A 128 24.10 -15.71 -34.44
N GLY A 129 24.57 -15.56 -33.19
CA GLY A 129 24.77 -16.66 -32.25
C GLY A 129 23.52 -17.52 -32.03
N LEU A 130 23.75 -18.84 -31.99
CA LEU A 130 22.74 -19.91 -31.84
C LEU A 130 21.80 -19.76 -30.63
N LEU A 131 22.12 -18.92 -29.64
CA LEU A 131 21.28 -18.66 -28.48
C LEU A 131 20.10 -17.69 -28.74
N ALA A 132 20.16 -16.88 -29.79
CA ALA A 132 19.06 -15.96 -30.14
C ALA A 132 17.94 -16.64 -30.96
N GLN A 133 18.21 -17.80 -31.56
CA GLN A 133 17.23 -18.56 -32.36
C GLN A 133 16.36 -19.51 -31.55
N GLN A 134 16.70 -19.78 -30.28
CA GLN A 134 16.04 -20.82 -29.47
C GLN A 134 14.93 -20.31 -28.53
N LEU A 135 14.64 -19.00 -28.52
CA LEU A 135 13.55 -18.39 -27.75
C LEU A 135 12.32 -18.00 -28.60
N LYS A 136 12.26 -18.45 -29.86
CA LYS A 136 11.09 -18.25 -30.72
C LYS A 136 10.10 -19.39 -30.50
N VAL A 137 9.09 -19.14 -29.66
CA VAL A 137 7.95 -20.05 -29.47
C VAL A 137 7.20 -20.24 -30.80
N PRO A 138 6.94 -21.47 -31.26
CA PRO A 138 6.16 -21.70 -32.48
C PRO A 138 4.66 -21.79 -32.17
N GLY A 139 3.84 -21.11 -32.98
CA GLY A 139 2.44 -21.49 -33.22
C GLY A 139 1.34 -20.57 -32.66
N ALA A 140 0.97 -19.54 -33.42
CA ALA A 140 -0.42 -19.05 -33.47
C ALA A 140 -0.67 -18.47 -34.87
N ALA A 141 -1.54 -19.14 -35.63
CA ALA A 141 -1.86 -18.85 -37.01
C ALA A 141 -2.71 -17.57 -37.15
N ALA A 142 -2.36 -16.80 -38.18
CA ALA A 142 -3.14 -15.83 -38.96
C ALA A 142 -4.49 -15.33 -38.40
N GLY A 143 -4.46 -14.13 -37.84
CA GLY A 143 -5.58 -13.18 -37.80
C GLY A 143 -4.99 -11.77 -37.91
N SER A 144 -5.33 -11.03 -38.96
CA SER A 144 -4.81 -9.69 -39.27
C SER A 144 -5.15 -8.70 -38.14
N PHE A 145 -4.16 -8.25 -37.38
CA PHE A 145 -4.27 -7.11 -36.47
C PHE A 145 -3.01 -6.24 -36.57
N SER A 146 -3.24 -4.93 -36.70
CA SER A 146 -2.25 -3.86 -36.95
C SER A 146 -1.08 -3.86 -35.96
N GLY A 147 0.12 -3.60 -36.48
CA GLY A 147 1.42 -3.75 -35.81
C GLY A 147 1.70 -2.79 -34.65
N ALA A 148 0.93 -1.71 -34.47
CA ALA A 148 1.17 -0.72 -33.43
C ALA A 148 0.93 -1.23 -31.99
N ASN A 149 0.01 -2.19 -31.80
CA ASN A 149 -0.35 -2.67 -30.45
C ASN A 149 0.56 -3.78 -29.91
N ARG A 150 1.50 -4.30 -30.71
CA ARG A 150 2.37 -5.42 -30.27
C ARG A 150 3.65 -4.96 -29.58
N GLN A 151 4.18 -3.78 -29.95
CA GLN A 151 5.37 -3.19 -29.34
C GLN A 151 5.07 -2.54 -27.99
N LEU A 152 3.89 -1.89 -27.85
CA LEU A 152 3.44 -1.32 -26.57
C LEU A 152 3.24 -2.40 -25.49
N PHE A 153 2.78 -3.60 -25.87
CA PHE A 153 2.50 -4.70 -24.94
C PHE A 153 3.76 -5.43 -24.42
N MET A 154 4.93 -5.20 -25.04
CA MET A 154 6.20 -5.84 -24.66
C MET A 154 7.19 -4.91 -23.95
N ALA A 155 7.12 -3.59 -24.19
CA ALA A 155 8.05 -2.63 -23.60
C ALA A 155 7.90 -2.51 -22.07
N SER A 156 6.68 -2.57 -21.54
CA SER A 156 6.41 -2.40 -20.10
C SER A 156 6.70 -3.65 -19.24
N ARG A 157 7.23 -4.74 -19.81
CA ARG A 157 7.45 -6.02 -19.10
C ARG A 157 8.90 -6.42 -18.89
N ALA A 158 9.88 -5.61 -19.30
CA ALA A 158 11.29 -5.97 -19.23
C ALA A 158 12.02 -5.24 -18.09
N LEU A 159 11.79 -5.66 -16.84
CA LEU A 159 12.83 -5.50 -15.80
C LEU A 159 13.76 -6.72 -15.87
N SER A 160 14.63 -6.73 -16.88
CA SER A 160 15.81 -7.60 -16.88
C SER A 160 16.84 -7.03 -15.90
N LEU A 161 17.67 -7.87 -15.27
CA LEU A 161 18.87 -7.42 -14.52
C LEU A 161 19.73 -6.44 -15.35
N SER A 162 19.67 -6.57 -16.68
CA SER A 162 20.28 -5.68 -17.66
C SER A 162 19.81 -4.23 -17.53
N ASN A 163 18.51 -3.99 -17.36
CA ASN A 163 17.94 -2.65 -17.29
C ASN A 163 18.12 -2.01 -15.90
N LEU A 164 18.34 -2.81 -14.86
CA LEU A 164 18.62 -2.31 -13.50
C LEU A 164 20.04 -1.72 -13.38
N LEU A 165 21.00 -2.24 -14.14
CA LEU A 165 22.38 -1.75 -14.15
C LEU A 165 22.51 -0.42 -14.90
N ASP A 166 21.64 -0.16 -15.87
CA ASP A 166 21.68 1.06 -16.70
C ASP A 166 21.11 2.29 -15.98
N VAL A 167 20.24 2.09 -14.98
CA VAL A 167 19.57 3.17 -14.22
C VAL A 167 20.45 3.73 -13.07
N GLY A 168 21.64 3.16 -12.81
CA GLY A 168 22.37 3.39 -11.56
C GLY A 168 23.77 4.00 -11.62
N ILE A 169 24.36 4.29 -12.79
CA ILE A 169 25.78 4.71 -12.86
C ILE A 169 25.98 5.82 -13.90
N SER A 170 25.44 7.01 -13.63
CA SER A 170 25.77 8.22 -14.41
C SER A 170 26.23 9.37 -13.52
N GLY A 171 26.87 9.07 -12.38
CA GLY A 171 27.31 10.10 -11.43
C GLY A 171 28.42 9.71 -10.46
N LEU A 172 29.10 8.57 -10.66
CA LEU A 172 30.27 8.20 -9.87
C LEU A 172 31.50 8.19 -10.79
N ASP A 173 32.38 9.18 -10.60
CA ASP A 173 33.70 9.23 -11.21
C ASP A 173 34.48 7.96 -10.80
N LEU A 174 34.53 7.00 -11.72
CA LEU A 174 35.16 5.70 -11.53
C LEU A 174 36.70 5.83 -11.39
N ASP A 175 37.26 6.98 -11.77
CA ASP A 175 38.68 7.31 -11.67
C ASP A 175 39.13 7.59 -10.22
N ALA A 176 38.24 8.03 -9.32
CA ALA A 176 38.60 8.38 -7.95
C ALA A 176 38.78 7.16 -7.01
N LEU A 177 38.34 5.97 -7.42
CA LEU A 177 38.39 4.75 -6.62
C LEU A 177 39.60 3.85 -6.95
N MET A 178 40.35 4.17 -8.00
CA MET A 178 41.51 3.37 -8.43
C MET A 178 42.86 3.91 -7.94
N GLU A 179 42.92 5.13 -7.38
CA GLU A 179 44.11 5.69 -6.73
C GLU A 179 44.02 5.61 -5.20
N GLY A 180 44.25 4.42 -4.64
CA GLY A 180 44.20 4.22 -3.19
C GLY A 180 44.80 2.90 -2.71
N GLY A 181 45.83 2.42 -3.38
CA GLY A 181 46.57 1.22 -2.96
C GLY A 181 47.76 1.58 -2.05
N SER A 182 47.65 1.35 -0.74
CA SER A 182 48.67 0.74 0.13
C SER A 182 48.44 1.07 1.62
N GLY A 183 48.47 0.04 2.47
CA GLY A 183 48.59 0.21 3.92
C GLY A 183 47.73 -0.76 4.73
N LEU A 184 48.36 -1.83 5.22
CA LEU A 184 47.81 -2.80 6.18
C LEU A 184 47.87 -2.26 7.63
N ASP A 185 47.00 -2.84 8.46
CA ASP A 185 47.03 -3.01 9.94
C ASP A 185 46.35 -1.96 10.86
N PRO A 186 45.94 -2.32 12.11
CA PRO A 186 45.08 -3.44 12.52
C PRO A 186 44.07 -3.07 13.66
N ILE A 187 43.28 -4.06 14.06
CA ILE A 187 42.26 -4.09 15.13
C ILE A 187 42.69 -3.44 16.47
N ARG A 188 41.85 -2.56 17.04
CA ARG A 188 41.82 -2.25 18.48
C ARG A 188 40.40 -2.08 19.02
N GLN A 189 40.12 -2.86 20.08
CA GLN A 189 38.97 -2.77 20.99
C GLN A 189 38.99 -1.45 21.78
N ALA A 190 37.81 -0.86 22.01
CA ALA A 190 37.51 -0.14 23.25
C ALA A 190 35.98 -0.06 23.45
N ALA A 191 35.57 -0.28 24.70
CA ALA A 191 34.21 -0.43 25.15
C ALA A 191 33.66 0.87 25.80
N THR A 192 32.33 1.01 25.78
CA THR A 192 31.46 1.80 26.70
C THR A 192 31.49 3.33 26.64
N PRO A 193 30.50 4.05 27.23
CA PRO A 193 29.08 4.08 26.87
C PRO A 193 28.55 5.52 26.63
N ALA A 194 27.33 5.64 26.10
CA ALA A 194 26.63 6.90 25.84
C ALA A 194 26.22 7.69 27.10
N PRO A 195 26.10 9.03 27.00
CA PRO A 195 25.20 9.82 27.83
C PRO A 195 23.99 10.38 27.06
N ALA A 196 22.87 10.50 27.77
CA ALA A 196 21.55 10.94 27.31
C ALA A 196 21.45 12.47 27.03
N PRO A 197 20.40 12.94 26.33
CA PRO A 197 20.33 14.28 25.76
C PRO A 197 19.57 15.26 26.66
N GLN A 198 20.23 16.33 27.09
CA GLN A 198 19.59 17.54 27.59
C GLN A 198 20.44 18.74 27.18
N GLN A 199 20.22 19.27 25.97
CA GLN A 199 20.58 20.65 25.54
C GLN A 199 20.25 20.96 24.06
N ALA A 200 19.30 20.26 23.43
CA ALA A 200 18.95 20.47 22.01
C ALA A 200 17.70 21.34 21.76
N GLN A 201 17.18 22.04 22.78
CA GLN A 201 15.95 22.84 22.66
C GLN A 201 16.13 24.35 22.82
N ALA A 202 17.37 24.85 22.84
CA ALA A 202 17.65 26.29 22.97
C ALA A 202 18.33 26.91 21.73
N GLN A 203 18.54 26.15 20.65
CA GLN A 203 19.18 26.63 19.41
C GLN A 203 18.27 26.58 18.17
N ALA A 204 17.00 26.22 18.35
CA ALA A 204 16.01 26.26 17.26
C ALA A 204 15.34 27.65 17.11
N ASP A 205 15.30 28.46 18.17
CA ASP A 205 14.56 29.74 18.18
C ASP A 205 15.35 30.96 17.66
N GLU A 206 16.67 30.84 17.42
CA GLU A 206 17.48 31.96 16.89
C GLU A 206 17.62 31.97 15.35
N VAL A 207 17.17 30.92 14.65
CA VAL A 207 17.27 30.84 13.17
C VAL A 207 15.98 31.31 12.47
N GLU A 208 14.88 31.51 13.21
CA GLU A 208 13.57 31.86 12.64
C GLU A 208 13.35 33.37 12.42
N SER A 209 14.31 34.23 12.80
CA SER A 209 14.17 35.70 12.72
C SER A 209 14.90 36.39 11.55
N GLN A 210 15.55 35.64 10.64
CA GLN A 210 16.33 36.23 9.53
C GLN A 210 15.92 35.83 8.10
N LEU A 211 14.71 35.33 7.88
CA LEU A 211 14.15 35.16 6.53
C LEU A 211 13.03 36.18 6.27
N SER A 212 13.42 37.45 6.21
CA SER A 212 12.58 38.52 5.66
C SER A 212 12.85 38.69 4.16
N VAL A 213 11.76 38.65 3.41
CA VAL A 213 11.64 38.68 1.95
C VAL A 213 12.30 39.93 1.35
N ARG A 214 13.25 39.76 0.42
CA ARG A 214 13.71 40.82 -0.49
C ARG A 214 12.81 40.82 -1.75
N PRO A 215 12.27 41.97 -2.19
CA PRO A 215 11.48 42.03 -3.42
C PRO A 215 12.42 42.03 -4.64
N GLY A 216 12.51 40.89 -5.31
CA GLY A 216 13.15 40.75 -6.61
C GLY A 216 12.27 41.32 -7.73
N LYS A 217 12.89 42.11 -8.60
CA LYS A 217 12.29 42.85 -9.72
C LYS A 217 11.44 41.97 -10.65
N GLN A 218 10.33 42.55 -11.11
CA GLN A 218 9.40 42.00 -12.10
C GLN A 218 10.12 41.68 -13.42
N GLY A 219 10.34 40.39 -13.67
CA GLY A 219 10.59 39.82 -14.99
C GLY A 219 9.34 39.08 -15.47
N GLY A 220 8.96 39.26 -16.73
CA GLY A 220 7.66 38.90 -17.30
C GLY A 220 7.13 37.51 -16.94
N LYS A 221 5.84 37.47 -16.58
CA LYS A 221 5.06 36.23 -16.42
C LYS A 221 5.09 35.44 -17.73
N LYS A 222 6.01 34.48 -17.84
CA LYS A 222 5.82 33.34 -18.75
C LYS A 222 4.68 32.54 -18.14
N PHE A 223 3.52 32.54 -18.79
CA PHE A 223 2.43 31.65 -18.41
C PHE A 223 2.97 30.22 -18.50
N ALA A 224 3.03 29.52 -17.38
CA ALA A 224 3.41 28.11 -17.34
C ALA A 224 2.51 27.34 -18.31
N ALA A 225 3.12 26.59 -19.23
CA ALA A 225 2.41 25.70 -20.14
C ALA A 225 1.58 24.72 -19.31
N ASN A 226 0.39 24.34 -19.77
CA ASN A 226 -0.39 23.31 -19.10
C ASN A 226 0.04 21.95 -19.67
N TRP A 227 0.38 21.00 -18.81
CA TRP A 227 0.71 19.64 -19.26
C TRP A 227 -0.46 19.04 -20.07
N ARG A 228 -0.14 18.49 -21.25
CA ARG A 228 -1.14 18.10 -22.27
C ARG A 228 -2.03 16.94 -21.81
N SER A 229 -1.47 15.96 -21.10
CA SER A 229 -2.21 14.77 -20.67
C SER A 229 -2.92 14.89 -19.34
N LYS A 230 -3.12 16.12 -18.84
CA LYS A 230 -3.89 16.38 -17.63
C LYS A 230 -5.31 15.78 -17.67
N GLN A 231 -5.97 15.78 -18.83
CA GLN A 231 -7.31 15.21 -18.98
C GLN A 231 -7.31 13.69 -18.83
N VAL A 232 -6.34 13.02 -19.44
CA VAL A 232 -6.15 11.55 -19.33
C VAL A 232 -5.99 11.13 -17.88
N ILE A 233 -5.20 11.87 -17.09
CA ILE A 233 -5.03 11.60 -15.66
C ILE A 233 -6.34 11.78 -14.87
N ILE A 234 -7.14 12.81 -15.18
CA ILE A 234 -8.43 13.02 -14.51
C ILE A 234 -9.38 11.86 -14.81
N ASP A 235 -9.42 11.41 -16.06
CA ASP A 235 -10.25 10.28 -16.49
C ASP A 235 -9.80 8.97 -15.82
N ALA A 236 -8.48 8.73 -15.76
CA ALA A 236 -7.92 7.57 -15.05
C ALA A 236 -8.20 7.59 -13.53
N ILE A 237 -8.18 8.78 -12.89
CA ILE A 237 -8.58 8.91 -11.48
C ILE A 237 -10.08 8.66 -11.30
N ASN A 238 -10.93 9.08 -12.23
CA ASN A 238 -12.36 8.76 -12.18
C ASN A 238 -12.60 7.26 -12.35
N GLU A 239 -11.89 6.59 -13.27
CA GLU A 239 -11.93 5.13 -13.41
C GLU A 239 -11.51 4.43 -12.12
N LEU A 240 -10.45 4.91 -11.44
CA LEU A 240 -10.05 4.40 -10.14
C LEU A 240 -11.15 4.58 -9.08
N ILE A 241 -11.87 5.71 -9.07
CA ILE A 241 -12.98 5.93 -8.14
C ILE A 241 -14.11 4.93 -8.43
N ASP A 242 -14.48 4.75 -9.70
CA ASP A 242 -15.52 3.81 -10.12
C ASP A 242 -15.14 2.36 -9.79
N GLU A 243 -13.87 1.99 -9.96
CA GLU A 243 -13.32 0.71 -9.52
C GLU A 243 -13.52 0.53 -8.01
N LEU A 244 -13.13 1.52 -7.19
CA LEU A 244 -13.29 1.50 -5.74
C LEU A 244 -14.75 1.30 -5.31
N GLU A 245 -15.71 1.85 -6.05
CA GLU A 245 -17.13 1.67 -5.75
C GLU A 245 -17.60 0.23 -5.99
N ASN A 246 -17.04 -0.42 -7.01
CA ASN A 246 -17.48 -1.72 -7.51
C ASN A 246 -16.72 -2.92 -6.90
N ILE A 247 -15.65 -2.70 -6.12
CA ILE A 247 -14.82 -3.76 -5.51
C ILE A 247 -15.66 -4.82 -4.80
N THR A 248 -16.61 -4.41 -3.96
CA THR A 248 -17.42 -5.36 -3.19
C THR A 248 -18.23 -6.27 -4.11
N THR A 249 -18.80 -5.72 -5.17
CA THR A 249 -19.58 -6.48 -6.16
C THR A 249 -18.71 -7.46 -6.94
N SER A 250 -17.51 -7.05 -7.37
CA SER A 250 -16.59 -7.93 -8.09
C SER A 250 -16.13 -9.12 -7.24
N ILE A 251 -15.90 -8.89 -5.94
CA ILE A 251 -15.54 -9.95 -4.99
C ILE A 251 -16.73 -10.89 -4.74
N THR A 252 -17.95 -10.36 -4.59
CA THR A 252 -19.11 -11.17 -4.20
C THR A 252 -19.55 -12.14 -5.30
N VAL A 253 -19.38 -11.79 -6.57
CA VAL A 253 -19.71 -12.66 -7.71
C VAL A 253 -18.90 -13.97 -7.67
N GLN A 254 -17.65 -13.91 -7.20
CA GLN A 254 -16.77 -15.08 -7.06
C GLN A 254 -17.19 -16.04 -5.94
N GLY A 255 -18.13 -15.65 -5.07
CA GLY A 255 -18.58 -16.47 -3.94
C GLY A 255 -19.17 -17.81 -4.35
N VAL A 256 -19.80 -17.88 -5.52
CA VAL A 256 -20.42 -19.12 -6.05
C VAL A 256 -19.36 -20.17 -6.43
N GLU A 257 -18.16 -19.74 -6.80
CA GLU A 257 -17.08 -20.64 -7.21
C GLU A 257 -16.37 -21.25 -6.00
N HIS A 258 -16.23 -20.48 -4.91
CA HIS A 258 -15.46 -20.88 -3.73
C HIS A 258 -16.29 -21.57 -2.62
N LEU A 259 -17.60 -21.35 -2.57
CA LEU A 259 -18.48 -21.87 -1.51
C LEU A 259 -19.40 -22.95 -2.06
N HIS A 260 -19.34 -24.16 -1.49
CA HIS A 260 -20.20 -25.28 -1.89
C HIS A 260 -21.33 -25.54 -0.87
N ALA A 261 -22.32 -26.32 -1.30
CA ALA A 261 -23.44 -26.67 -0.43
C ALA A 261 -22.99 -27.58 0.72
N ASN A 262 -23.63 -27.44 1.88
CA ASN A 262 -23.35 -28.20 3.11
C ASN A 262 -21.92 -28.05 3.66
N GLU A 263 -21.19 -26.99 3.27
CA GLU A 263 -19.91 -26.65 3.88
C GLU A 263 -20.11 -25.87 5.19
N VAL A 264 -19.16 -26.03 6.11
CA VAL A 264 -19.08 -25.25 7.33
C VAL A 264 -17.96 -24.22 7.18
N ILE A 265 -18.33 -22.95 7.15
CA ILE A 265 -17.41 -21.83 6.99
C ILE A 265 -17.17 -21.17 8.33
N LEU A 266 -15.92 -20.95 8.71
CA LEU A 266 -15.58 -20.23 9.93
C LEU A 266 -15.11 -18.81 9.60
N THR A 267 -15.63 -17.83 10.35
CA THR A 267 -15.29 -16.39 10.23
C THR A 267 -15.08 -15.80 11.63
N LEU A 268 -14.32 -14.70 11.73
CA LEU A 268 -14.13 -13.97 12.99
C LEU A 268 -14.49 -12.50 12.82
N GLY A 269 -15.27 -11.97 13.78
CA GLY A 269 -15.68 -10.58 13.82
C GLY A 269 -16.61 -10.20 12.65
N MET A 270 -16.65 -8.90 12.34
CA MET A 270 -17.46 -8.36 11.26
C MET A 270 -16.59 -7.85 10.12
N SER A 271 -16.95 -8.23 8.90
CA SER A 271 -16.43 -7.64 7.68
C SER A 271 -17.54 -7.50 6.65
N ASP A 272 -17.75 -6.29 6.14
CA ASP A 272 -18.79 -6.02 5.14
C ASP A 272 -18.55 -6.81 3.84
N THR A 273 -17.30 -6.95 3.42
CA THR A 273 -16.93 -7.76 2.25
C THR A 273 -17.27 -9.23 2.46
N THR A 274 -16.92 -9.81 3.61
CA THR A 274 -17.26 -11.21 3.95
C THR A 274 -18.77 -11.41 4.05
N TYR A 275 -19.49 -10.45 4.64
CA TYR A 275 -20.95 -10.51 4.75
C TYR A 275 -21.60 -10.54 3.36
N ALA A 276 -21.24 -9.59 2.49
CA ALA A 276 -21.79 -9.52 1.15
C ALA A 276 -21.45 -10.80 0.35
N PHE A 277 -20.22 -11.31 0.50
CA PHE A 277 -19.75 -12.52 -0.18
C PHE A 277 -20.57 -13.75 0.21
N LEU A 278 -20.79 -13.96 1.52
CA LEU A 278 -21.63 -15.05 2.02
C LEU A 278 -23.08 -14.88 1.59
N ARG A 279 -23.62 -13.66 1.62
CA ARG A 279 -25.00 -13.37 1.22
C ARG A 279 -25.26 -13.68 -0.26
N GLU A 280 -24.34 -13.32 -1.16
CA GLU A 280 -24.51 -13.62 -2.59
C GLU A 280 -24.41 -15.12 -2.87
N ALA A 281 -23.52 -15.83 -2.18
CA ALA A 281 -23.41 -17.28 -2.31
C ALA A 281 -24.66 -18.01 -1.76
N ALA A 282 -25.25 -17.51 -0.67
CA ALA A 282 -26.43 -18.09 -0.03
C ALA A 282 -27.67 -18.09 -0.93
N LYS A 283 -27.76 -17.17 -1.91
CA LYS A 283 -28.87 -17.15 -2.89
C LYS A 283 -28.91 -18.40 -3.76
N LYS A 284 -27.77 -19.06 -3.97
CA LYS A 284 -27.66 -20.23 -4.86
C LYS A 284 -27.39 -21.54 -4.11
N ARG A 285 -26.82 -21.48 -2.90
CA ARG A 285 -26.33 -22.65 -2.16
C ARG A 285 -26.60 -22.50 -0.67
N GLU A 286 -27.03 -23.58 -0.04
CA GLU A 286 -27.20 -23.65 1.41
C GLU A 286 -25.91 -24.15 2.08
N PHE A 287 -25.44 -23.43 3.11
CA PHE A 287 -24.26 -23.79 3.89
C PHE A 287 -24.38 -23.23 5.31
N GLN A 288 -23.50 -23.67 6.20
CA GLN A 288 -23.46 -23.24 7.59
C GLN A 288 -22.28 -22.29 7.83
N VAL A 289 -22.50 -21.24 8.63
CA VAL A 289 -21.44 -20.30 9.01
C VAL A 289 -21.27 -20.31 10.53
N VAL A 290 -20.02 -20.48 10.97
CA VAL A 290 -19.58 -20.34 12.36
C VAL A 290 -18.93 -18.97 12.50
N VAL A 291 -19.45 -18.13 13.38
CA VAL A 291 -18.97 -16.76 13.60
C VAL A 291 -18.39 -16.66 15.00
N ALA A 292 -17.09 -16.39 15.10
CA ALA A 292 -16.44 -16.03 16.34
C ALA A 292 -16.70 -14.55 16.67
N GLU A 293 -16.95 -14.25 17.94
CA GLU A 293 -17.39 -12.93 18.39
C GLU A 293 -16.35 -11.80 18.18
N GLY A 294 -15.05 -12.11 18.27
CA GLY A 294 -13.97 -11.12 18.09
C GLY A 294 -13.88 -10.14 19.25
N ALA A 295 -13.68 -10.65 20.46
CA ALA A 295 -13.35 -9.84 21.64
C ALA A 295 -12.04 -9.06 21.39
N PRO A 296 -11.94 -7.79 21.80
CA PRO A 296 -12.84 -7.05 22.70
C PRO A 296 -13.95 -6.23 22.01
N ARG A 297 -14.06 -6.28 20.68
CA ARG A 297 -15.07 -5.49 19.94
C ARG A 297 -16.45 -6.14 19.90
N TYR A 298 -16.52 -7.47 19.91
CA TYR A 298 -17.76 -8.25 19.82
C TYR A 298 -18.60 -7.99 18.55
N ASP A 299 -17.97 -7.46 17.49
CA ASP A 299 -18.65 -7.16 16.22
C ASP A 299 -19.21 -8.44 15.54
N GLY A 300 -18.70 -9.62 15.90
CA GLY A 300 -19.20 -10.90 15.39
C GLY A 300 -20.68 -11.15 15.72
N HIS A 301 -21.22 -10.57 16.81
CA HIS A 301 -22.64 -10.68 17.13
C HIS A 301 -23.51 -9.96 16.09
N ALA A 302 -23.07 -8.79 15.62
CA ALA A 302 -23.75 -8.03 14.58
C ALA A 302 -23.69 -8.77 13.23
N MET A 303 -22.55 -9.38 12.91
CA MET A 303 -22.38 -10.23 11.72
C MET A 303 -23.34 -11.43 11.76
N ALA A 304 -23.41 -12.14 12.89
CA ALA A 304 -24.26 -13.29 13.06
C ALA A 304 -25.74 -12.96 12.88
N ARG A 305 -26.18 -11.81 13.44
CA ARG A 305 -27.55 -11.31 13.24
C ARG A 305 -27.85 -11.01 11.78
N LYS A 306 -26.98 -10.27 11.09
CA LYS A 306 -27.17 -9.94 9.66
C LYS A 306 -27.24 -11.18 8.77
N LEU A 307 -26.43 -12.19 9.05
CA LEU A 307 -26.45 -13.45 8.31
C LEU A 307 -27.71 -14.28 8.61
N ALA A 308 -28.18 -14.28 9.85
CA ALA A 308 -29.44 -14.93 10.23
C ALA A 308 -30.64 -14.26 9.55
N ASP A 309 -30.66 -12.92 9.49
CA ASP A 309 -31.68 -12.14 8.77
C ASP A 309 -31.68 -12.45 7.26
N ALA A 310 -30.52 -12.84 6.71
CA ALA A 310 -30.38 -13.27 5.32
C ALA A 310 -30.76 -14.75 5.08
N GLY A 311 -31.22 -15.48 6.10
CA GLY A 311 -31.65 -16.87 6.00
C GLY A 311 -30.53 -17.90 5.99
N ILE A 312 -29.32 -17.53 6.41
CA ILE A 312 -28.17 -18.45 6.49
C ILE A 312 -28.15 -19.13 7.86
N HIS A 313 -27.80 -20.42 7.91
CA HIS A 313 -27.64 -21.12 9.18
C HIS A 313 -26.35 -20.67 9.89
N VAL A 314 -26.49 -19.90 10.97
CA VAL A 314 -25.37 -19.31 11.69
C VAL A 314 -25.21 -19.90 13.08
N THR A 315 -23.97 -20.13 13.50
CA THR A 315 -23.61 -20.52 14.87
C THR A 315 -22.60 -19.52 15.42
N ALA A 316 -22.99 -18.76 16.44
CA ALA A 316 -22.08 -17.86 17.14
C ALA A 316 -21.27 -18.63 18.19
N ILE A 317 -19.96 -18.37 18.26
CA ILE A 317 -19.03 -19.01 19.20
C ILE A 317 -18.16 -17.97 19.89
N SER A 318 -17.61 -18.32 21.06
CA SER A 318 -16.55 -17.53 21.67
C SER A 318 -15.21 -17.76 20.97
N ASP A 319 -14.31 -16.79 21.09
CA ASP A 319 -12.98 -16.88 20.46
C ASP A 319 -12.17 -18.07 20.98
N SER A 320 -12.35 -18.46 22.25
CA SER A 320 -11.71 -19.63 22.85
C SER A 320 -12.22 -20.95 22.26
N ALA A 321 -13.45 -20.99 21.74
CA ALA A 321 -14.04 -22.19 21.14
C ALA A 321 -13.61 -22.41 19.68
N VAL A 322 -12.92 -21.45 19.06
CA VAL A 322 -12.47 -21.54 17.66
C VAL A 322 -11.67 -22.81 17.40
N PHE A 323 -10.71 -23.14 18.28
CA PHE A 323 -9.85 -24.32 18.08
C PHE A 323 -10.66 -25.63 18.11
N GLY A 324 -11.65 -25.75 19.00
CA GLY A 324 -12.53 -26.93 19.07
C GLY A 324 -13.47 -27.03 17.88
N MET A 325 -13.99 -25.90 17.40
CA MET A 325 -14.87 -25.86 16.23
C MET A 325 -14.14 -26.05 14.90
N MET A 326 -12.83 -25.82 14.89
CA MET A 326 -11.98 -25.96 13.70
C MET A 326 -12.05 -27.37 13.11
N ALA A 327 -12.15 -28.42 13.94
CA ALA A 327 -12.25 -29.81 13.46
C ALA A 327 -13.47 -30.09 12.56
N ARG A 328 -14.50 -29.25 12.61
CA ARG A 328 -15.72 -29.36 11.78
C ARG A 328 -15.77 -28.35 10.63
N ALA A 329 -14.87 -27.35 10.61
CA ALA A 329 -14.86 -26.33 9.59
C ALA A 329 -14.15 -26.82 8.32
N ASN A 330 -14.70 -26.47 7.16
CA ASN A 330 -14.08 -26.80 5.87
C ASN A 330 -13.17 -25.68 5.36
N LYS A 331 -13.53 -24.43 5.64
CA LYS A 331 -12.78 -23.24 5.20
C LYS A 331 -12.86 -22.14 6.24
N VAL A 332 -11.81 -21.34 6.34
CA VAL A 332 -11.81 -20.09 7.10
C VAL A 332 -11.84 -18.91 6.13
N LEU A 333 -12.80 -18.00 6.32
CA LEU A 333 -12.94 -16.78 5.53
C LEU A 333 -12.80 -15.55 6.41
N VAL A 334 -11.87 -14.66 6.05
CA VAL A 334 -11.59 -13.46 6.84
C VAL A 334 -11.34 -12.26 5.94
N GLY A 335 -11.79 -11.08 6.37
CA GLY A 335 -11.43 -9.82 5.73
C GLY A 335 -10.14 -9.23 6.31
N ALA A 336 -9.31 -8.65 5.46
CA ALA A 336 -8.09 -7.96 5.90
C ALA A 336 -8.27 -6.43 5.97
N HIS A 337 -7.46 -5.78 6.82
CA HIS A 337 -7.30 -4.33 6.84
C HIS A 337 -6.29 -3.86 5.79
N ALA A 338 -5.15 -4.55 5.65
CA ALA A 338 -4.15 -4.29 4.62
C ALA A 338 -3.37 -5.57 4.26
N VAL A 339 -2.80 -5.61 3.05
CA VAL A 339 -1.86 -6.65 2.59
C VAL A 339 -0.50 -6.00 2.40
N LEU A 340 0.55 -6.57 2.97
CA LEU A 340 1.92 -6.07 2.89
C LEU A 340 2.70 -6.69 1.72
N ALA A 341 3.88 -6.14 1.43
CA ALA A 341 4.68 -6.57 0.28
C ALA A 341 5.18 -8.01 0.35
N ASN A 342 5.38 -8.55 1.56
CA ASN A 342 5.73 -9.96 1.73
C ASN A 342 4.53 -10.91 1.56
N GLY A 343 3.33 -10.39 1.29
CA GLY A 343 2.09 -11.16 1.19
C GLY A 343 1.46 -11.48 2.55
N GLY A 344 2.02 -10.98 3.65
CA GLY A 344 1.36 -11.01 4.96
C GLY A 344 0.22 -10.00 5.02
N ILE A 345 -0.67 -10.18 5.99
CA ILE A 345 -1.81 -9.27 6.18
C ILE A 345 -1.81 -8.63 7.56
N ILE A 346 -2.39 -7.44 7.61
CA ILE A 346 -2.81 -6.78 8.83
C ILE A 346 -4.32 -6.96 8.91
N ALA A 347 -4.78 -7.49 10.02
CA ALA A 347 -6.19 -7.75 10.22
C ALA A 347 -6.61 -7.38 11.66
N PRO A 348 -7.91 -7.25 11.95
CA PRO A 348 -8.42 -7.20 13.31
C PRO A 348 -7.73 -8.19 14.29
N CYS A 349 -7.56 -7.78 15.54
CA CYS A 349 -7.05 -8.65 16.59
C CYS A 349 -7.80 -9.99 16.68
N GLY A 350 -7.07 -11.06 17.03
CA GLY A 350 -7.60 -12.43 17.17
C GLY A 350 -7.51 -13.28 15.90
N ILE A 351 -7.35 -12.68 14.71
CA ILE A 351 -7.29 -13.43 13.44
C ILE A 351 -6.04 -14.32 13.35
N HIS A 352 -4.90 -13.91 13.92
CA HIS A 352 -3.70 -14.74 13.93
C HIS A 352 -3.92 -16.08 14.64
N MET A 353 -4.69 -16.09 15.74
CA MET A 353 -5.04 -17.31 16.46
C MET A 353 -5.87 -18.26 15.59
N VAL A 354 -6.83 -17.71 14.84
CA VAL A 354 -7.63 -18.47 13.88
C VAL A 354 -6.74 -19.05 12.77
N ALA A 355 -5.80 -18.26 12.25
CA ALA A 355 -4.89 -18.68 11.19
C ALA A 355 -3.95 -19.82 11.65
N LEU A 356 -3.43 -19.74 12.87
CA LEU A 356 -2.64 -20.82 13.48
C LEU A 356 -3.47 -22.09 13.69
N ALA A 357 -4.70 -21.96 14.20
CA ALA A 357 -5.61 -23.07 14.38
C ALA A 357 -5.94 -23.74 13.03
N ALA A 358 -6.26 -22.95 12.00
CA ALA A 358 -6.54 -23.43 10.65
C ALA A 358 -5.35 -24.19 10.07
N ARG A 359 -4.14 -23.64 10.22
CA ARG A 359 -2.89 -24.30 9.80
C ARG A 359 -2.70 -25.66 10.48
N LYS A 360 -2.94 -25.72 11.80
CA LYS A 360 -2.80 -26.95 12.58
C LYS A 360 -3.80 -28.04 12.16
N HIS A 361 -5.00 -27.65 11.79
CA HIS A 361 -6.06 -28.53 11.29
C HIS A 361 -6.05 -28.73 9.77
N SER A 362 -5.05 -28.19 9.06
CA SER A 362 -4.95 -28.26 7.58
C SER A 362 -6.18 -27.72 6.84
N ILE A 363 -6.83 -26.71 7.41
CA ILE A 363 -7.97 -26.02 6.80
C ILE A 363 -7.47 -24.80 6.03
N PRO A 364 -7.97 -24.59 4.79
CA PRO A 364 -7.58 -23.44 3.99
C PRO A 364 -8.02 -22.13 4.64
N PHE A 365 -7.07 -21.22 4.78
CA PHE A 365 -7.28 -19.86 5.29
C PHE A 365 -7.37 -18.88 4.10
N VAL A 366 -8.58 -18.43 3.81
CA VAL A 366 -8.89 -17.61 2.62
C VAL A 366 -9.20 -16.18 3.06
N VAL A 367 -8.57 -15.23 2.38
CA VAL A 367 -8.64 -13.81 2.73
C VAL A 367 -9.34 -13.04 1.62
N LEU A 368 -10.40 -12.32 1.99
CA LEU A 368 -11.12 -11.43 1.09
C LEU A 368 -10.53 -10.02 1.19
N VAL A 369 -10.00 -9.50 0.08
CA VAL A 369 -9.31 -8.21 0.08
C VAL A 369 -9.41 -7.53 -1.28
N GLY A 370 -9.82 -6.26 -1.31
CA GLY A 370 -9.73 -5.45 -2.52
C GLY A 370 -8.32 -4.94 -2.76
N LEU A 371 -7.97 -4.69 -4.03
CA LEU A 371 -6.64 -4.22 -4.42
C LEU A 371 -6.22 -2.90 -3.76
N HIS A 372 -7.16 -2.02 -3.40
CA HIS A 372 -6.89 -0.78 -2.66
C HIS A 372 -6.19 -0.98 -1.30
N LYS A 373 -6.28 -2.17 -0.72
CA LYS A 373 -5.63 -2.51 0.56
C LYS A 373 -4.21 -3.06 0.40
N LEU A 374 -3.78 -3.32 -0.84
CA LEU A 374 -2.45 -3.82 -1.15
C LEU A 374 -1.42 -2.70 -0.96
N SER A 375 -0.42 -2.91 -0.11
CA SER A 375 0.60 -1.92 0.24
C SER A 375 2.01 -2.43 -0.06
N PRO A 376 2.90 -1.61 -0.65
CA PRO A 376 4.29 -1.97 -0.90
C PRO A 376 5.18 -1.93 0.35
N MET A 377 4.62 -1.58 1.53
CA MET A 377 5.38 -1.49 2.79
C MET A 377 5.77 -2.87 3.34
N PHE A 378 6.89 -2.93 4.07
CA PHE A 378 7.40 -4.17 4.64
C PHE A 378 7.26 -4.22 6.18
N PRO A 379 6.83 -5.34 6.78
CA PRO A 379 6.50 -5.41 8.21
C PRO A 379 7.66 -5.14 9.20
N HIS A 380 8.91 -5.06 8.74
CA HIS A 380 10.08 -4.79 9.60
C HIS A 380 10.49 -3.31 9.65
N ASP A 381 9.81 -2.43 8.92
CA ASP A 381 10.11 -1.00 8.95
C ASP A 381 9.82 -0.43 10.35
N SER A 382 10.85 0.08 11.02
CA SER A 382 10.79 0.65 12.38
C SER A 382 9.86 1.86 12.49
N ASP A 383 9.67 2.56 11.38
CA ASP A 383 8.91 3.82 11.32
C ASP A 383 7.41 3.59 11.14
N LEU A 384 6.99 2.33 10.87
CA LEU A 384 5.59 1.96 10.73
C LEU A 384 5.09 1.20 11.97
N ALA A 385 4.46 1.93 12.89
CA ALA A 385 3.63 1.31 13.92
C ALA A 385 2.35 0.76 13.27
N TYR A 386 2.34 -0.52 12.92
CA TYR A 386 1.20 -1.21 12.30
C TYR A 386 0.00 -1.41 13.23
N ASN A 387 0.22 -1.25 14.53
CA ASN A 387 -0.80 -1.46 15.55
C ASN A 387 -1.18 -0.15 16.21
N ASP A 388 -2.47 0.14 16.23
CA ASP A 388 -3.05 1.23 17.00
C ASP A 388 -3.50 0.66 18.35
N PHE A 389 -3.07 1.27 19.45
CA PHE A 389 -3.54 0.89 20.77
C PHE A 389 -4.83 1.65 21.08
N LYS A 390 -5.87 0.89 21.32
CA LYS A 390 -7.18 1.40 21.70
C LYS A 390 -7.29 1.59 23.20
N THR A 391 -8.38 2.24 23.57
CA THR A 391 -8.77 2.44 24.96
C THR A 391 -8.91 1.10 25.70
N PRO A 392 -8.34 0.95 26.91
CA PRO A 392 -8.52 -0.25 27.74
C PRO A 392 -9.97 -0.55 28.15
N ALA A 393 -10.85 0.44 28.00
CA ALA A 393 -12.29 0.35 28.29
C ALA A 393 -13.01 -0.77 27.54
N GLU A 394 -12.52 -1.16 26.35
CA GLU A 394 -13.10 -2.28 25.58
C GLU A 394 -12.83 -3.63 26.28
N ILE A 395 -11.78 -3.72 27.10
CA ILE A 395 -11.36 -4.95 27.79
C ILE A 395 -11.91 -4.98 29.22
N MET A 396 -11.85 -3.85 29.94
CA MET A 396 -12.25 -3.74 31.34
C MET A 396 -13.05 -2.46 31.56
N SER A 397 -14.14 -2.55 32.31
CA SER A 397 -14.93 -1.36 32.66
C SER A 397 -14.12 -0.37 33.49
N TYR A 398 -14.36 0.92 33.27
CA TYR A 398 -13.64 1.97 33.97
C TYR A 398 -13.90 1.99 35.48
N ASP A 399 -15.06 1.51 35.93
CA ASP A 399 -15.38 1.44 37.35
C ASP A 399 -14.39 0.54 38.10
N VAL A 400 -14.07 -0.62 37.52
CA VAL A 400 -13.10 -1.56 38.08
C VAL A 400 -11.68 -0.98 38.06
N LEU A 401 -11.32 -0.27 36.99
CA LEU A 401 -10.05 0.44 36.91
C LEU A 401 -9.97 1.55 37.97
N ALA A 402 -11.05 2.33 38.16
CA ALA A 402 -11.12 3.43 39.11
C ALA A 402 -11.02 2.94 40.56
N GLU A 403 -11.68 1.84 40.91
CA GLU A 403 -11.55 1.20 42.22
C GLU A 403 -10.09 0.75 42.49
N ALA A 404 -9.43 0.14 41.50
CA ALA A 404 -8.03 -0.27 41.62
C ALA A 404 -7.07 0.93 41.83
N PHE A 405 -7.29 2.04 41.12
CA PHE A 405 -6.51 3.27 41.31
C PHE A 405 -6.80 3.93 42.67
N ALA A 406 -8.06 3.97 43.12
CA ALA A 406 -8.44 4.55 44.41
C ALA A 406 -7.80 3.79 45.58
N GLN A 407 -7.73 2.46 45.50
CA GLN A 407 -7.06 1.62 46.51
C GLN A 407 -5.55 1.88 46.56
N GLN A 408 -4.89 2.06 45.42
CA GLN A 408 -3.46 2.43 45.36
C GLN A 408 -3.19 3.80 46.00
N CYS A 409 -4.04 4.79 45.75
CA CYS A 409 -3.93 6.11 46.38
C CYS A 409 -4.20 6.07 47.89
N ALA A 410 -5.14 5.24 48.36
CA ALA A 410 -5.43 5.09 49.78
C ALA A 410 -4.25 4.46 50.56
N THR A 411 -3.56 3.48 49.97
CA THR A 411 -2.37 2.86 50.57
C THR A 411 -1.14 3.78 50.58
N ALA A 412 -1.09 4.78 49.70
CA ALA A 412 -0.02 5.77 49.67
C ALA A 412 -0.16 6.87 50.74
N ALA A 413 -1.37 7.06 51.31
CA ALA A 413 -1.64 8.09 52.31
C ALA A 413 -1.43 7.63 53.76
N SER A 414 -1.23 6.32 54.00
CA SER A 414 -1.15 5.74 55.34
C SER A 414 0.27 5.40 55.83
N ASP A 415 1.32 5.62 55.04
CA ASP A 415 2.69 5.26 55.42
C ASP A 415 3.51 6.52 55.79
N ASP A 416 3.71 6.69 57.09
CA ASP A 416 4.53 7.73 57.73
C ASP A 416 5.99 7.59 57.31
N GLY A 417 6.66 8.71 57.07
CA GLY A 417 7.89 8.78 56.28
C GLY A 417 9.07 7.99 56.84
N LEU A 418 9.37 6.82 56.25
CA LEU A 418 10.73 6.25 56.28
C LEU A 418 11.00 5.29 55.10
N ALA A 419 11.87 5.76 54.22
CA ALA A 419 12.72 5.01 53.29
C ALA A 419 12.27 3.59 52.85
N ARG A 420 11.71 3.47 51.65
CA ARG A 420 11.79 2.24 50.85
C ARG A 420 12.40 2.51 49.47
N THR A 421 13.69 2.25 49.36
CA THR A 421 14.40 1.97 48.09
C THR A 421 14.12 0.54 47.65
N GLN A 422 12.86 0.26 47.30
CA GLN A 422 12.43 -0.96 46.61
C GLN A 422 11.37 -0.55 45.60
N ASP A 423 11.61 -0.86 44.34
CA ASP A 423 10.76 -0.55 43.20
C ASP A 423 9.29 -0.91 43.50
N PRO A 424 8.31 -0.06 43.18
CA PRO A 424 6.91 -0.33 43.50
C PRO A 424 6.38 -1.46 42.60
N ILE A 425 6.56 -2.71 43.03
CA ILE A 425 5.80 -3.85 42.53
C ILE A 425 4.91 -4.30 43.68
N ASN A 426 3.63 -3.92 43.61
CA ASN A 426 2.52 -4.72 44.13
C ASN A 426 1.20 -4.24 43.46
N GLY A 427 0.87 -4.85 42.32
CA GLY A 427 -0.52 -4.99 41.85
C GLY A 427 -1.05 -4.02 40.78
N SER A 428 -0.23 -3.31 40.00
CA SER A 428 -0.76 -2.55 38.85
C SER A 428 -1.00 -3.47 37.64
N VAL A 429 -2.26 -3.60 37.22
CA VAL A 429 -2.63 -4.37 36.03
C VAL A 429 -2.41 -3.50 34.79
N HIS A 430 -1.42 -3.84 33.97
CA HIS A 430 -1.22 -3.21 32.67
C HIS A 430 -2.15 -3.87 31.63
N VAL A 431 -3.05 -3.09 31.03
CA VAL A 431 -4.07 -3.57 30.08
C VAL A 431 -3.80 -3.01 28.67
N PRO A 432 -2.96 -3.66 27.85
CA PRO A 432 -2.76 -3.26 26.46
C PRO A 432 -3.95 -3.73 25.60
N ASN A 433 -4.49 -2.84 24.76
CA ASN A 433 -5.54 -3.17 23.79
C ASN A 433 -5.07 -2.92 22.35
N PRO A 434 -4.41 -3.90 21.70
CA PRO A 434 -4.05 -3.79 20.29
C PRO A 434 -5.28 -3.89 19.37
N ALA A 435 -5.41 -2.98 18.40
CA ALA A 435 -6.52 -3.01 17.44
C ALA A 435 -6.36 -4.08 16.36
N PHE A 436 -5.12 -4.30 15.93
CA PHE A 436 -4.76 -5.12 14.78
C PHE A 436 -3.71 -6.18 15.15
N ASP A 437 -3.60 -7.15 14.26
CA ASP A 437 -2.66 -8.26 14.35
C ASP A 437 -2.01 -8.49 12.98
N TYR A 438 -0.79 -9.01 13.00
CA TYR A 438 -0.05 -9.33 11.79
C TYR A 438 -0.09 -10.84 11.55
N ILE A 439 -0.55 -11.24 10.38
CA ILE A 439 -0.60 -12.64 9.97
C ILE A 439 0.43 -12.86 8.87
N PRO A 440 1.42 -13.74 9.08
CA PRO A 440 2.47 -13.98 8.10
C PRO A 440 1.93 -14.71 6.87
N PRO A 441 2.56 -14.51 5.69
CA PRO A 441 2.09 -15.04 4.41
C PRO A 441 1.98 -16.56 4.39
N HIS A 442 2.85 -17.26 5.13
CA HIS A 442 2.85 -18.72 5.17
C HIS A 442 1.60 -19.30 5.83
N LEU A 443 0.81 -18.52 6.57
CA LEU A 443 -0.48 -18.94 7.16
C LEU A 443 -1.67 -18.75 6.22
N ILE A 444 -1.48 -18.03 5.11
CA ILE A 444 -2.53 -17.72 4.15
C ILE A 444 -2.51 -18.75 3.02
N SER A 445 -3.68 -19.19 2.59
CA SER A 445 -3.83 -20.15 1.49
C SER A 445 -4.16 -19.44 0.17
N LEU A 446 -5.11 -18.49 0.20
CA LEU A 446 -5.61 -17.83 -1.01
C LEU A 446 -6.09 -16.41 -0.67
N PHE A 447 -5.80 -15.47 -1.56
CA PHE A 447 -6.42 -14.15 -1.62
C PHE A 447 -7.52 -14.16 -2.67
N ILE A 448 -8.70 -13.65 -2.32
CA ILE A 448 -9.77 -13.35 -3.28
C ILE A 448 -9.85 -11.84 -3.37
N THR A 449 -9.49 -11.31 -4.55
CA THR A 449 -9.55 -9.88 -4.87
C THR A 449 -10.63 -9.61 -5.90
N ASP A 450 -10.84 -8.35 -6.22
CA ASP A 450 -11.77 -7.88 -7.25
C ASP A 450 -11.43 -8.38 -8.67
N THR A 451 -10.15 -8.62 -8.96
CA THR A 451 -9.69 -9.18 -10.24
C THR A 451 -9.65 -10.71 -10.27
N GLY A 452 -9.54 -11.37 -9.11
CA GLY A 452 -9.61 -12.84 -9.02
C GLY A 452 -8.89 -13.45 -7.81
N GLY A 453 -8.68 -14.76 -7.88
CA GLY A 453 -7.96 -15.52 -6.86
C GLY A 453 -6.45 -15.52 -7.05
N TYR A 454 -5.68 -15.12 -6.04
CA TYR A 454 -4.22 -15.09 -6.07
C TYR A 454 -3.58 -15.81 -4.88
N THR A 455 -2.47 -16.48 -5.13
CA THR A 455 -1.61 -17.02 -4.05
C THR A 455 -0.79 -15.89 -3.40
N PRO A 456 -0.40 -16.02 -2.12
CA PRO A 456 0.45 -15.02 -1.47
C PRO A 456 1.77 -14.74 -2.20
N SER A 457 2.34 -15.73 -2.86
CA SER A 457 3.56 -15.58 -3.67
C SER A 457 3.37 -14.73 -4.91
N TYR A 458 2.15 -14.43 -5.35
CA TYR A 458 1.89 -13.60 -6.53
C TYR A 458 1.80 -12.10 -6.19
N VAL A 459 1.79 -11.76 -4.89
CA VAL A 459 1.62 -10.38 -4.41
C VAL A 459 2.72 -9.44 -4.94
N TYR A 460 3.97 -9.91 -5.08
CA TYR A 460 5.06 -9.09 -5.63
C TYR A 460 4.77 -8.60 -7.05
N ARG A 461 4.08 -9.43 -7.85
CA ARG A 461 3.75 -9.11 -9.24
C ARG A 461 2.63 -8.08 -9.30
N LEU A 462 1.60 -8.26 -8.46
CA LEU A 462 0.54 -7.25 -8.30
C LEU A 462 1.14 -5.91 -7.88
N LEU A 463 2.08 -5.90 -6.92
CA LEU A 463 2.74 -4.65 -6.52
C LEU A 463 3.49 -3.96 -7.65
N THR A 464 4.13 -4.73 -8.53
CA THR A 464 4.87 -4.16 -9.68
C THR A 464 3.92 -3.63 -10.75
N GLU A 465 2.70 -4.19 -10.86
CA GLU A 465 1.69 -3.80 -11.84
C GLU A 465 0.86 -2.59 -11.40
N TYR A 466 0.75 -2.32 -10.09
CA TYR A 466 -0.05 -1.22 -9.55
C TYR A 466 0.75 -0.08 -8.93
N TYR A 467 2.05 -0.27 -8.65
CA TYR A 467 2.88 0.72 -7.97
C TYR A 467 4.27 0.86 -8.60
N SER A 468 4.73 2.11 -8.70
CA SER A 468 6.12 2.43 -9.02
C SER A 468 7.04 2.20 -7.81
N ARG A 469 8.25 1.68 -8.07
CA ARG A 469 9.29 1.44 -7.04
C ARG A 469 9.77 2.74 -6.37
N GLU A 470 9.77 3.84 -7.11
CA GLU A 470 10.22 5.15 -6.61
C GLU A 470 9.31 5.71 -5.52
N ASP A 471 8.04 5.28 -5.47
CA ASP A 471 7.03 5.87 -4.61
C ASP A 471 6.66 4.95 -3.42
N TYR A 472 7.44 3.90 -3.16
CA TYR A 472 7.20 3.01 -2.00
C TYR A 472 7.26 3.81 -0.70
N LEU A 473 8.26 4.67 -0.56
CA LEU A 473 8.39 5.62 0.53
C LEU A 473 7.95 7.00 0.06
N LEU A 474 6.94 7.57 0.72
CA LEU A 474 6.40 8.90 0.41
C LEU A 474 7.13 10.03 1.16
N SER A 475 8.31 9.77 1.76
CA SER A 475 9.01 10.74 2.59
C SER A 475 9.68 11.85 1.77
N LYS A 476 9.77 13.05 2.35
CA LYS A 476 10.39 14.23 1.73
C LYS A 476 11.93 14.14 1.65
N GLU A 477 12.54 13.35 2.54
CA GLU A 477 14.00 13.35 2.75
C GLU A 477 14.80 12.64 1.65
N VAL A 478 14.14 11.80 0.84
CA VAL A 478 14.82 11.05 -0.24
C VAL A 478 15.26 11.97 -1.39
N PHE A 479 14.71 13.19 -1.49
CA PHE A 479 14.90 14.07 -2.66
C PHE A 479 15.49 15.45 -2.34
N SER A 480 15.94 15.70 -1.10
CA SER A 480 16.70 16.92 -0.78
C SER A 480 18.21 16.81 -1.06
N ARG A 481 18.61 15.94 -2.01
CA ARG A 481 20.00 15.80 -2.45
C ARG A 481 20.23 16.52 -3.76
#